data_AF-A0A5N4E387-F1
#
_entry.id   AF-A0A5N4E387-F1
#
_cell.length_a   1.000
_cell.length_b   1.000
_cell.length_c   1.000
_cell.angle_alpha   90.00
_cell.angle_beta   90.00
_cell.angle_gamma   90.00
#
_symmetry.space_group_name_H-M   'P 1'
#
loop_
_entity.id
_entity.type
_entity.pdbx_description
1 polymer ?
#
loop_
_entity_poly.entity_id
_entity_poly.type
_entity_poly.pdbx_seq_one_letter_code
_entity_poly.pdbx_strand_id
1 'polypeptide(L)'
;MFQGQRGWFCRSVSRDLRQFWVAEGGTISDPRDADFLFSCDASHPDTLRIYQSLDYIEDNATVFHAYYLSAVANAEIKNSVALGHFILPPACLQKEIRRKIGSFIWEQGQHFLMEKITVYIVWNNFSFVKQIQKSKYEYDFLYVLFYRTEKCFIWTPVAEKQMYFPLQNYPVNNMVTGTLK
;
A
#
# COMPACT_ATOMS: atom_id res chain seq x y z
N MET A 1 -4.44 5.21 26.25
CA MET A 1 -5.02 5.56 24.93
C MET A 1 -5.76 4.38 24.31
N PHE A 2 -5.27 3.17 24.48
CA PHE A 2 -5.80 1.96 23.85
C PHE A 2 -6.71 1.17 24.80
N GLN A 3 -7.25 1.81 25.83
CA GLN A 3 -8.04 1.15 26.86
C GLN A 3 -9.28 0.48 26.25
N GLY A 4 -9.39 -0.84 26.45
CA GLY A 4 -10.49 -1.65 25.91
C GLY A 4 -10.36 -2.01 24.43
N GLN A 5 -9.26 -1.62 23.77
CA GLN A 5 -9.01 -1.97 22.38
C GLN A 5 -8.22 -3.28 22.28
N ARG A 6 -8.58 -4.10 21.29
CA ARG A 6 -7.93 -5.38 21.02
C ARG A 6 -6.99 -5.23 19.82
N GLY A 7 -5.73 -5.59 20.01
CA GLY A 7 -4.69 -5.47 19.00
C GLY A 7 -4.08 -6.83 18.68
N TRP A 8 -3.95 -7.15 17.40
CA TRP A 8 -3.13 -8.25 16.93
C TRP A 8 -1.78 -7.73 16.42
N PHE A 9 -0.71 -8.47 16.72
CA PHE A 9 0.65 -8.10 16.37
C PHE A 9 1.34 -9.21 15.58
N CYS A 10 1.76 -8.90 14.36
CA CYS A 10 2.61 -9.76 13.56
C CYS A 10 3.92 -10.07 14.29
N ARG A 11 4.52 -11.25 14.02
CA ARG A 11 5.82 -11.62 14.61
C ARG A 11 6.96 -10.67 14.27
N SER A 12 6.85 -9.93 13.16
CA SER A 12 7.81 -8.88 12.77
C SER A 12 7.83 -7.67 13.72
N VAL A 13 6.81 -7.49 14.56
CA VAL A 13 6.73 -6.36 15.50
C VAL A 13 7.60 -6.62 16.74
N SER A 14 8.42 -5.64 17.12
CA SER A 14 9.28 -5.76 18.31
C SER A 14 8.48 -5.92 19.60
N ARG A 15 9.11 -6.52 20.62
CA ARG A 15 8.47 -6.74 21.92
C ARG A 15 8.11 -5.43 22.63
N ASP A 16 8.94 -4.41 22.48
CA ASP A 16 8.76 -3.11 23.13
C ASP A 16 7.46 -2.42 22.70
N LEU A 17 7.11 -2.50 21.41
CA LEU A 17 5.86 -1.93 20.90
C LEU A 17 4.64 -2.69 21.40
N ARG A 18 4.72 -4.01 21.52
CA ARG A 18 3.65 -4.83 22.10
C ARG A 18 3.46 -4.52 23.59
N GLN A 19 4.56 -4.32 24.32
CA GLN A 19 4.52 -3.93 25.72
C GLN A 19 3.95 -2.52 25.89
N PHE A 20 4.30 -1.58 25.01
CA PHE A 20 3.72 -0.24 25.01
C PHE A 20 2.21 -0.27 24.80
N TRP A 21 1.70 -1.08 23.86
CA TRP A 21 0.26 -1.26 23.67
C TRP A 21 -0.45 -1.70 24.96
N VAL A 22 0.10 -2.73 25.62
CA VAL A 22 -0.46 -3.25 26.88
C VAL A 22 -0.37 -2.22 28.00
N ALA A 23 0.75 -1.50 28.11
CA ALA A 23 0.95 -0.46 29.12
C ALA A 23 -0.04 0.72 28.95
N GLU A 24 -0.46 1.02 27.72
CA GLU A 24 -1.44 2.05 27.38
C GLU A 24 -2.91 1.56 27.46
N GLY A 25 -3.13 0.35 28.01
CA GLY A 25 -4.44 -0.23 28.31
C GLY A 25 -5.01 -1.16 27.24
N GLY A 26 -4.25 -1.45 26.18
CA GLY A 26 -4.66 -2.35 25.11
C GLY A 26 -4.54 -3.83 25.51
N THR A 27 -5.36 -4.68 24.88
CA THR A 27 -5.28 -6.14 25.05
C THR A 27 -4.76 -6.78 23.76
N ILE A 28 -3.93 -7.82 23.88
CA ILE A 28 -3.46 -8.58 22.72
C ILE A 28 -4.43 -9.72 22.46
N SER A 29 -4.91 -9.85 21.23
CA SER A 29 -5.88 -10.88 20.83
C SER A 29 -5.49 -11.58 19.52
N ASP A 30 -6.25 -12.62 19.18
CA ASP A 30 -6.20 -13.25 17.87
C ASP A 30 -6.64 -12.28 16.76
N PRO A 31 -6.17 -12.49 15.51
CA PRO A 31 -6.43 -11.55 14.41
C PRO A 31 -7.92 -11.42 14.06
N ARG A 32 -8.72 -12.47 14.33
CA ARG A 32 -10.17 -12.47 14.09
C ARG A 32 -10.96 -11.67 15.11
N ASP A 33 -10.41 -11.51 16.31
CA ASP A 33 -11.03 -10.79 17.42
C ASP A 33 -10.36 -9.43 17.66
N ALA A 34 -9.38 -9.05 16.85
CA ALA A 34 -8.65 -7.81 17.01
C ALA A 34 -9.36 -6.65 16.30
N ASP A 35 -9.41 -5.50 16.98
CA ASP A 35 -9.90 -4.25 16.40
C ASP A 35 -8.78 -3.57 15.57
N PHE A 36 -7.51 -3.83 15.91
CA PHE A 36 -6.33 -3.27 15.23
C PHE A 36 -5.34 -4.35 14.83
N LEU A 37 -4.85 -4.30 13.59
CA LEU A 37 -3.86 -5.23 13.06
C LEU A 37 -2.53 -4.49 12.82
N PHE A 38 -1.49 -4.84 13.57
CA PHE A 38 -0.17 -4.19 13.47
C PHE A 38 0.91 -5.11 12.90
N SER A 39 1.72 -4.58 11.99
CA SER A 39 2.90 -5.26 11.44
C SER A 39 4.04 -4.28 11.14
N CYS A 40 5.29 -4.73 11.20
CA CYS A 40 6.44 -3.95 10.71
C CYS A 40 6.86 -4.36 9.28
N ASP A 41 6.28 -5.44 8.76
CA ASP A 41 6.68 -6.01 7.47
C ASP A 41 5.48 -6.60 6.74
N ALA A 42 5.18 -6.02 5.57
CA ALA A 42 4.09 -6.45 4.70
C ALA A 42 4.42 -7.75 3.94
N SER A 43 5.69 -8.16 3.86
CA SER A 43 6.10 -9.41 3.23
C SER A 43 6.14 -10.58 4.21
N HIS A 44 6.01 -10.29 5.51
CA HIS A 44 6.05 -11.32 6.55
C HIS A 44 4.87 -12.30 6.40
N PRO A 45 5.07 -13.62 6.52
CA PRO A 45 4.04 -14.63 6.27
C PRO A 45 2.76 -14.44 7.10
N ASP A 46 2.88 -13.98 8.34
CA ASP A 46 1.70 -13.71 9.17
C ASP A 46 0.87 -12.54 8.62
N THR A 47 1.52 -11.48 8.13
CA THR A 47 0.83 -10.35 7.49
C THR A 47 0.21 -10.77 6.16
N LEU A 48 0.90 -11.60 5.39
CA LEU A 48 0.38 -12.15 4.13
C LEU A 48 -0.90 -12.94 4.33
N ARG A 49 -1.02 -13.70 5.44
CA ARG A 49 -2.26 -14.40 5.80
C ARG A 49 -3.44 -13.44 5.99
N ILE A 50 -3.21 -12.26 6.54
CA ILE A 50 -4.24 -11.22 6.66
C ILE A 50 -4.63 -10.72 5.27
N TYR A 51 -3.67 -10.36 4.42
CA TYR A 51 -3.98 -9.88 3.06
C TYR A 51 -4.70 -10.91 2.18
N GLN A 52 -4.51 -12.20 2.46
CA GLN A 52 -5.18 -13.31 1.77
C GLN A 52 -6.51 -13.72 2.42
N SER A 53 -6.86 -13.13 3.57
CA SER A 53 -8.11 -13.44 4.28
C SER A 53 -9.32 -12.79 3.61
N LEU A 54 -10.49 -13.37 3.86
CA LEU A 54 -11.77 -12.82 3.39
C LEU A 54 -12.02 -11.43 3.99
N ASP A 55 -11.65 -11.22 5.26
CA ASP A 55 -11.82 -9.94 5.95
C ASP A 55 -11.08 -8.80 5.25
N TYR A 56 -9.89 -9.06 4.69
CA TYR A 56 -9.16 -8.03 3.93
C TYR A 56 -9.76 -7.79 2.54
N ILE A 57 -10.24 -8.85 1.88
CA ILE A 57 -10.84 -8.75 0.54
C ILE A 57 -12.19 -8.02 0.58
N GLU A 58 -12.93 -8.14 1.68
CA GLU A 58 -14.22 -7.49 1.92
C GLU A 58 -14.10 -6.15 2.67
N ASP A 59 -12.90 -5.55 2.69
CA ASP A 59 -12.60 -4.26 3.35
C ASP A 59 -12.92 -4.21 4.87
N ASN A 60 -13.07 -5.38 5.51
CA ASN A 60 -13.31 -5.52 6.96
C ASN A 60 -12.02 -5.50 7.79
N ALA A 61 -10.85 -5.65 7.15
CA ALA A 61 -9.55 -5.63 7.82
C ALA A 61 -8.57 -4.66 7.15
N THR A 62 -7.93 -3.82 7.96
CA THR A 62 -6.82 -2.95 7.52
C THR A 62 -5.59 -3.21 8.37
N VAL A 63 -4.44 -3.41 7.74
CA VAL A 63 -3.15 -3.57 8.42
C VAL A 63 -2.47 -2.21 8.57
N PHE A 64 -2.03 -1.90 9.78
CA PHE A 64 -1.27 -0.71 10.10
C PHE A 64 0.19 -1.04 10.40
N HIS A 65 1.09 -0.12 10.07
CA HIS A 65 2.48 -0.20 10.41
C HIS A 65 2.67 0.05 11.91
N ALA A 66 3.34 -0.85 12.62
CA ALA A 66 3.48 -0.78 14.07
C ALA A 66 4.25 0.46 14.57
N TYR A 67 4.98 1.15 13.68
CA TYR A 67 5.59 2.46 13.98
C TYR A 67 4.56 3.53 14.38
N TYR A 68 3.27 3.31 14.11
CA TYR A 68 2.19 4.10 14.71
C TYR A 68 2.35 4.21 16.24
N LEU A 69 2.66 3.09 16.91
CA LEU A 69 2.83 3.06 18.36
C LEU A 69 4.04 3.89 18.81
N SER A 70 5.14 3.83 18.05
CA SER A 70 6.31 4.69 18.30
C SER A 70 5.97 6.17 18.12
N ALA A 71 5.23 6.52 17.06
CA ALA A 71 4.81 7.88 16.80
C ALA A 71 3.90 8.41 17.91
N VAL A 72 2.95 7.60 18.40
CA VAL A 72 2.09 7.92 19.54
C VAL A 72 2.92 8.09 20.81
N ALA A 73 3.88 7.21 21.08
CA ALA A 73 4.74 7.29 22.27
C ALA A 73 5.55 8.59 22.30
N ASN A 74 5.96 9.10 21.13
CA ASN A 74 6.75 10.30 20.99
C ASN A 74 5.92 11.60 20.83
N ALA A 75 4.60 11.50 20.74
CA ALA A 75 3.74 12.66 20.56
C ALA A 75 3.45 13.36 21.89
N GLU A 76 3.57 14.69 21.92
CA GLU A 76 3.22 15.50 23.11
C GLU A 76 1.75 15.34 23.50
N ILE A 77 0.87 15.25 22.48
CA ILE A 77 -0.56 15.01 22.64
C ILE A 77 -0.85 13.63 22.05
N LYS A 78 -1.23 12.68 22.91
CA LYS A 78 -1.44 11.26 22.55
C LYS A 78 -2.47 11.05 21.41
N ASN A 79 -3.43 11.96 21.25
CA ASN A 79 -4.49 11.85 20.25
C ASN A 79 -4.20 12.62 18.94
N SER A 80 -3.00 13.18 18.77
CA SER A 80 -2.65 13.97 17.58
C SER A 80 -2.28 13.11 16.36
N VAL A 81 -1.87 11.87 16.58
CA VAL A 81 -1.34 10.99 15.53
C VAL A 81 -2.47 10.29 14.79
N ALA A 82 -2.72 10.71 13.55
CA ALA A 82 -3.72 10.09 12.68
C ALA A 82 -3.28 8.69 12.24
N LEU A 83 -4.09 7.68 12.55
CA LEU A 83 -3.82 6.27 12.23
C LEU A 83 -3.68 6.02 10.71
N GLY A 84 -4.42 6.76 9.88
CA GLY A 84 -4.40 6.63 8.42
C GLY A 84 -3.04 6.89 7.78
N HIS A 85 -2.13 7.59 8.44
CA HIS A 85 -0.75 7.79 7.95
C HIS A 85 0.12 6.53 8.03
N PHE A 86 -0.34 5.53 8.79
CA PHE A 86 0.38 4.29 9.04
C PHE A 86 -0.28 3.10 8.37
N ILE A 87 -1.11 3.30 7.34
CA ILE A 87 -1.64 2.16 6.56
C ILE A 87 -0.46 1.41 5.94
N LEU A 88 -0.41 0.09 6.15
CA LEU A 88 0.59 -0.79 5.58
C LEU A 88 -0.07 -1.61 4.46
N PRO A 89 0.08 -1.20 3.18
CA PRO A 89 -0.45 -1.98 2.08
C PRO A 89 0.46 -3.18 1.77
N PRO A 90 -0.05 -4.20 1.03
CA PRO A 90 0.73 -5.32 0.52
C PRO A 90 2.03 -4.87 -0.16
N ALA A 91 3.14 -5.58 0.10
CA ALA A 91 4.47 -5.20 -0.35
C ALA A 91 4.58 -5.04 -1.88
N CYS A 92 3.82 -5.83 -2.64
CA CYS A 92 3.73 -5.73 -4.09
C CYS A 92 3.19 -4.39 -4.60
N LEU A 93 2.36 -3.69 -3.81
CA LEU A 93 1.76 -2.41 -4.16
C LEU A 93 2.61 -1.21 -3.73
N GLN A 94 3.48 -1.37 -2.72
CA GLN A 94 4.21 -0.25 -2.10
C GLN A 94 5.11 0.51 -3.07
N LYS A 95 5.75 -0.18 -4.04
CA LYS A 95 6.59 0.49 -5.05
C LYS A 95 5.75 1.38 -5.96
N GLU A 96 4.62 0.87 -6.41
CA GLU A 96 3.71 1.61 -7.29
C GLU A 96 3.04 2.78 -6.56
N ILE A 97 2.58 2.57 -5.32
CA ILE A 97 2.01 3.64 -4.50
C ILE A 97 3.03 4.77 -4.30
N ARG A 98 4.27 4.45 -3.91
CA ARG A 98 5.34 5.44 -3.76
C ARG A 98 5.63 6.19 -5.05
N ARG A 99 5.69 5.46 -6.18
CA ARG A 99 5.86 6.07 -7.50
C ARG A 99 4.71 7.03 -7.83
N LYS A 100 3.46 6.62 -7.62
CA LYS A 100 2.28 7.43 -7.97
C LYS A 100 2.18 8.68 -7.11
N ILE A 101 2.38 8.56 -5.79
CA ILE A 101 2.35 9.69 -4.86
C ILE A 101 3.54 10.64 -5.08
N GLY A 102 4.73 10.09 -5.36
CA GLY A 102 5.95 10.88 -5.55
C GLY A 102 6.17 11.42 -6.97
N SER A 103 5.37 10.99 -7.95
CA SER A 103 5.50 11.43 -9.35
C SER A 103 5.11 12.89 -9.51
N PHE A 104 5.80 13.59 -10.41
CA PHE A 104 5.42 14.95 -10.76
C PHE A 104 4.14 14.96 -11.58
N ILE A 105 3.36 16.04 -11.50
CA ILE A 105 2.07 16.18 -12.20
C ILE A 105 2.22 15.94 -13.71
N TRP A 106 3.32 16.39 -14.32
CA TRP A 106 3.59 16.21 -15.75
C TRP A 106 4.00 14.78 -16.15
N GLU A 107 4.32 13.89 -15.21
CA GLU A 107 4.66 12.49 -15.47
C GLU A 107 3.41 11.57 -15.46
N GLN A 108 2.30 12.05 -14.89
CA GLN A 108 1.10 11.25 -14.66
C GLN A 108 0.36 10.88 -15.96
N GLY A 109 0.52 11.66 -17.03
CA GLY A 109 -0.12 11.40 -18.33
C GLY A 109 0.32 10.08 -19.00
N GLN A 110 1.55 9.63 -18.77
CA GLN A 110 2.07 8.40 -19.41
C GLN A 110 1.63 7.12 -18.69
N HIS A 111 1.21 7.22 -17.43
CA HIS A 111 0.84 6.07 -16.60
C HIS A 111 -0.53 5.46 -16.95
N PHE A 112 -1.47 6.29 -17.43
CA PHE A 112 -2.83 5.87 -17.73
C PHE A 112 -2.90 4.86 -18.89
N LEU A 113 -1.99 4.98 -19.88
CA LEU A 113 -1.92 4.06 -21.02
C LEU A 113 -1.34 2.69 -20.63
N MET A 114 -0.35 2.67 -19.72
CA MET A 114 0.28 1.43 -19.23
C MET A 114 -0.64 0.62 -18.31
N GLU A 115 -1.40 1.28 -17.41
CA GLU A 115 -2.42 0.62 -16.57
C GLU A 115 -3.50 -0.03 -17.45
N LYS A 116 -3.95 0.65 -18.51
CA LYS A 116 -4.97 0.14 -19.45
C LYS A 116 -4.53 -1.14 -20.19
N ILE A 117 -3.28 -1.17 -20.65
CA ILE A 117 -2.71 -2.32 -21.36
C ILE A 117 -2.53 -3.50 -20.40
N THR A 118 -2.06 -3.25 -19.18
CA THR A 118 -1.84 -4.30 -18.18
C THR A 118 -3.16 -4.96 -17.76
N VAL A 119 -4.21 -4.17 -17.49
CA VAL A 119 -5.54 -4.69 -17.16
C VAL A 119 -6.12 -5.51 -18.33
N TYR A 120 -5.95 -5.06 -19.57
CA TYR A 120 -6.40 -5.81 -20.75
C TYR A 120 -5.69 -7.16 -20.88
N ILE A 121 -4.39 -7.21 -20.60
CA ILE A 121 -3.61 -8.45 -20.63
C ILE A 121 -4.05 -9.39 -19.51
N VAL A 122 -4.21 -8.89 -18.27
CA VAL A 122 -4.66 -9.71 -17.13
C VAL A 122 -6.08 -10.24 -17.37
N TRP A 123 -6.99 -9.42 -17.88
CA TRP A 123 -8.37 -9.82 -18.18
C TRP A 123 -8.46 -10.90 -19.27
N ASN A 124 -7.71 -10.75 -20.37
CA ASN A 124 -7.68 -11.77 -21.42
C ASN A 124 -7.07 -13.08 -20.92
N ASN A 125 -6.03 -13.02 -20.09
CA ASN A 125 -5.45 -14.22 -19.48
C ASN A 125 -6.42 -14.88 -18.47
N PHE A 126 -7.16 -14.09 -17.68
CA PHE A 126 -8.17 -14.63 -16.75
C PHE A 126 -9.34 -15.29 -17.49
N SER A 127 -9.72 -14.75 -18.65
CA SER A 127 -10.71 -15.33 -19.55
C SER A 127 -10.24 -16.67 -20.15
N PHE A 128 -8.94 -16.80 -20.41
CA PHE A 128 -8.31 -18.01 -20.93
C PHE A 128 -8.15 -19.10 -19.85
N VAL A 129 -7.85 -18.72 -18.60
CA VAL A 129 -7.70 -19.66 -17.46
C VAL A 129 -9.01 -20.37 -17.12
N LYS A 130 -10.18 -19.74 -17.34
CA LYS A 130 -11.49 -20.42 -17.17
C LYS A 130 -11.70 -21.61 -18.11
N GLN A 131 -10.95 -21.73 -19.22
CA GLN A 131 -11.10 -22.83 -20.16
C GLN A 131 -10.17 -24.03 -19.89
N ILE A 132 -9.15 -23.91 -19.04
CA ILE A 132 -8.15 -24.98 -18.83
C ILE A 132 -8.16 -25.43 -17.37
N GLN A 133 -9.14 -26.26 -17.01
CA GLN A 133 -9.12 -26.98 -15.74
C GLN A 133 -8.46 -28.34 -15.94
N LYS A 134 -7.18 -28.46 -15.51
CA LYS A 134 -6.43 -29.66 -15.05
C LYS A 134 -4.94 -29.58 -15.48
N SER A 135 -4.08 -28.96 -14.67
CA SER A 135 -2.75 -29.53 -14.36
C SER A 135 -2.06 -28.78 -13.23
N LYS A 136 -1.24 -29.49 -12.46
CA LYS A 136 -0.73 -29.16 -11.12
C LYS A 136 0.53 -28.27 -11.12
N TYR A 137 0.67 -27.39 -12.11
CA TYR A 137 1.86 -26.53 -12.27
C TYR A 137 1.43 -25.08 -12.54
N GLU A 138 0.65 -24.52 -11.63
CA GLU A 138 -0.03 -23.23 -11.81
C GLU A 138 0.80 -22.03 -11.32
N TYR A 139 1.79 -22.25 -10.45
CA TYR A 139 2.61 -21.18 -9.88
C TYR A 139 3.84 -20.79 -10.70
N ASP A 140 4.36 -21.70 -11.56
CA ASP A 140 5.60 -21.46 -12.32
C ASP A 140 5.36 -20.57 -13.55
N PHE A 141 4.17 -20.66 -14.15
CA PHE A 141 3.86 -19.94 -15.39
C PHE A 141 3.58 -18.45 -15.18
N LEU A 142 2.94 -18.09 -14.06
CA LEU A 142 2.72 -16.69 -13.66
C LEU A 142 4.04 -15.97 -13.36
N TYR A 143 5.03 -16.68 -12.81
CA TYR A 143 6.35 -16.12 -12.53
C TYR A 143 7.11 -15.81 -13.83
N VAL A 144 7.13 -16.74 -14.79
CA VAL A 144 7.85 -16.56 -16.08
C VAL A 144 7.31 -15.39 -16.91
N LEU A 145 6.00 -15.11 -16.86
CA LEU A 145 5.40 -14.01 -17.63
C LEU A 145 5.83 -12.63 -17.09
N PHE A 146 5.98 -12.50 -15.77
CA PHE A 146 6.34 -11.24 -15.11
C PHE A 146 7.77 -10.80 -15.43
N TYR A 147 8.73 -11.73 -15.55
CA TYR A 147 10.12 -11.40 -15.89
C TYR A 147 10.33 -11.07 -17.37
N ARG A 148 9.45 -11.56 -18.27
CA ARG A 148 9.63 -11.34 -19.72
C ARG A 148 9.19 -9.94 -20.17
N THR A 149 8.31 -9.28 -19.43
CA THR A 149 7.79 -7.94 -19.75
C THR A 149 8.72 -6.81 -19.36
N GLU A 150 9.76 -7.05 -18.56
CA GLU A 150 10.73 -6.00 -18.18
C GLU A 150 11.72 -5.64 -19.31
N LYS A 151 11.72 -6.34 -20.46
CA LYS A 151 12.78 -6.18 -21.50
C LYS A 151 12.41 -5.62 -22.86
N CYS A 152 11.18 -5.17 -23.11
CA CYS A 152 10.82 -4.39 -24.30
C CYS A 152 9.82 -3.33 -23.83
N PHE A 153 9.96 -2.03 -24.10
CA PHE A 153 9.85 -1.41 -25.41
C PHE A 153 10.52 -0.04 -25.40
N ILE A 154 11.35 0.22 -26.41
CA ILE A 154 11.80 1.57 -26.77
C ILE A 154 10.69 2.15 -27.65
N TRP A 155 10.05 3.26 -27.26
CA TRP A 155 9.24 4.00 -28.23
C TRP A 155 9.24 5.51 -28.07
N THR A 156 9.24 6.15 -29.25
CA THR A 156 9.45 7.57 -29.56
C THR A 156 8.26 8.45 -29.16
N PRO A 157 8.50 9.71 -28.76
CA PRO A 157 7.45 10.58 -28.26
C PRO A 157 6.53 11.04 -29.38
N VAL A 158 5.25 10.70 -29.29
CA VAL A 158 4.18 11.35 -30.06
C VAL A 158 3.77 12.62 -29.33
N ALA A 159 3.77 13.75 -30.05
CA ALA A 159 3.42 15.05 -29.52
C ALA A 159 1.92 15.13 -29.18
N GLU A 160 1.57 14.93 -27.90
CA GLU A 160 0.23 15.21 -27.40
C GLU A 160 0.05 16.71 -27.13
N LYS A 161 -1.07 17.27 -27.62
CA LYS A 161 -1.45 18.67 -27.45
C LYS A 161 -1.58 19.00 -25.96
N GLN A 162 -0.83 20.01 -25.50
CA GLN A 162 -0.87 20.53 -24.15
C GLN A 162 -2.29 21.01 -23.79
N MET A 163 -2.93 20.33 -22.82
CA MET A 163 -4.11 20.85 -22.15
C MET A 163 -3.69 21.75 -21.00
N TYR A 164 -4.15 23.00 -21.03
CA TYR A 164 -3.88 24.01 -20.00
C TYR A 164 -4.83 23.75 -18.82
N PHE A 165 -4.30 23.36 -17.67
CA PHE A 165 -5.09 23.23 -16.44
C PHE A 165 -5.13 24.59 -15.70
N PRO A 166 -6.30 25.06 -15.24
CA PRO A 166 -6.40 26.31 -14.50
C PRO A 166 -5.63 26.22 -13.17
N LEU A 167 -4.87 27.29 -12.86
CA LEU A 167 -3.96 27.43 -11.71
C LEU A 167 -4.61 27.29 -10.32
N GLN A 168 -5.93 27.14 -10.25
CA GLN A 168 -6.70 27.07 -9.01
C GLN A 168 -6.51 25.76 -8.23
N ASN A 169 -5.90 24.74 -8.84
CA ASN A 169 -5.64 23.45 -8.20
C ASN A 169 -4.21 23.31 -7.61
N TYR A 170 -3.43 24.41 -7.56
CA TYR A 170 -2.08 24.36 -7.01
C TYR A 170 -2.10 24.49 -5.48
N PRO A 171 -1.51 23.54 -4.71
CA PRO A 171 -1.40 23.68 -3.27
C PRO A 171 -0.52 24.89 -2.94
N VAL A 172 -1.11 25.88 -2.26
CA VAL A 172 -0.55 27.23 -2.04
C VAL A 172 0.61 27.26 -1.04
N ASN A 173 0.95 26.12 -0.41
CA ASN A 173 1.78 26.10 0.80
C ASN A 173 3.30 25.94 0.58
N ASN A 174 3.80 25.97 -0.66
CA ASN A 174 5.25 25.82 -0.92
C ASN A 174 5.89 26.95 -1.75
N MET A 175 5.24 28.11 -1.88
CA MET A 175 5.95 29.27 -2.47
C MET A 175 6.90 29.88 -1.44
N VAL A 176 8.19 29.57 -1.56
CA VAL A 176 9.26 30.40 -0.98
C VAL A 176 9.28 31.71 -1.78
N THR A 177 8.61 32.74 -1.28
CA THR A 177 8.75 34.10 -1.80
C THR A 177 10.09 34.67 -1.36
N GLY A 178 11.17 34.25 -2.03
CA GLY A 178 12.45 34.92 -1.91
C GLY A 178 12.39 36.26 -2.65
N THR A 179 12.21 37.36 -1.92
CA THR A 179 12.50 38.69 -2.47
C THR A 179 14.02 38.81 -2.55
N LEU A 180 14.57 38.82 -3.76
CA LEU A 180 15.94 39.26 -4.00
C LEU A 180 16.04 40.72 -3.52
N LYS A 181 16.93 40.97 -2.56
CA LYS A 181 17.37 42.31 -2.15
C LYS A 181 18.59 42.70 -2.96
#